data_AF-A0A9D1J7B4-F1
#
_entry.id   AF-A0A9D1J7B4-F1
#
_cell.length_a   1.000
_cell.length_b   1.000
_cell.length_c   1.000
_cell.angle_alpha   90.00
_cell.angle_beta   90.00
_cell.angle_gamma   90.00
#
_symmetry.space_group_name_H-M   'P 1'
#
loop_
_entity.id
_entity.type
_entity.pdbx_description
1 polymer ?
#
loop_
_entity_poly.entity_id
_entity_poly.type
_entity_poly.pdbx_seq_one_letter_code
_entity_poly.pdbx_strand_id
1 'polypeptide(L)' 'MITATTDKTKCDVRDCRNMAQYVLPCKGRGGKFFLCKQCAEKIADAINAERTPKSPKNAIKKMIDKKMEEMYE' A
#
# COMPACT_ATOMS: atom_id res chain seq x y z
N MET A 1 0.06 -5.81 -8.76
CA MET A 1 -0.54 -6.77 -7.79
C MET A 1 0.61 -7.45 -7.08
N ILE A 2 0.62 -7.46 -5.74
CA ILE A 2 1.62 -8.20 -4.96
C ILE A 2 1.17 -9.66 -4.92
N THR A 3 2.07 -10.59 -5.25
CA THR A 3 1.78 -12.04 -5.25
C THR A 3 2.72 -12.76 -4.32
N ALA A 4 2.29 -13.88 -3.72
CA ALA A 4 3.20 -14.74 -2.97
C ALA A 4 4.26 -15.33 -3.91
N THR A 5 5.48 -15.54 -3.42
CA THR A 5 6.54 -16.26 -4.13
C THR A 5 7.07 -17.42 -3.29
N THR A 6 7.51 -18.48 -3.97
CA THR A 6 8.22 -19.62 -3.39
C THR A 6 9.73 -19.54 -3.64
N ASP A 7 10.19 -18.51 -4.35
CA ASP A 7 11.61 -18.31 -4.67
C ASP A 7 12.43 -18.09 -3.40
N LYS A 8 13.57 -18.77 -3.27
CA LYS A 8 14.51 -18.61 -2.16
C LYS A 8 15.39 -17.36 -2.34
N THR A 9 14.75 -16.20 -2.42
CA THR A 9 15.41 -14.89 -2.61
C THR A 9 15.39 -14.09 -1.31
N LYS A 10 16.41 -13.26 -1.08
CA LYS A 10 16.42 -12.31 0.04
C LYS A 10 15.46 -11.14 -0.23
N CYS A 11 15.02 -10.47 0.83
CA CYS A 11 14.27 -9.22 0.72
C CYS A 11 15.13 -8.12 0.07
N ASP A 12 14.58 -7.38 -0.90
CA ASP A 12 15.27 -6.29 -1.61
C ASP A 12 15.32 -4.99 -0.80
N VAL A 13 14.64 -4.92 0.35
CA VAL A 13 14.73 -3.76 1.24
C VAL A 13 16.12 -3.69 1.84
N ARG A 14 16.76 -2.52 1.70
CA ARG A 14 18.10 -2.25 2.25
C ARG A 14 18.16 -2.67 3.72
N ASP A 15 19.22 -3.39 4.08
CA ASP A 15 19.49 -3.88 5.44
C ASP A 15 18.51 -4.95 5.97
N CYS A 16 17.55 -5.41 5.18
CA CYS A 16 16.70 -6.55 5.52
C CYS A 16 17.41 -7.88 5.20
N ARG A 17 17.45 -8.80 6.17
CA ARG A 17 18.08 -10.13 6.01
C ARG A 17 17.06 -11.28 5.91
N ASN A 18 15.78 -10.97 5.92
CA ASN A 18 14.71 -11.96 5.85
C ASN A 18 14.57 -12.53 4.42
N MET A 19 14.03 -13.74 4.34
CA MET A 19 13.63 -14.33 3.06
C MET A 19 12.37 -13.64 2.52
N ALA A 20 12.34 -13.43 1.22
CA ALA A 20 11.19 -12.89 0.53
C ALA A 20 10.04 -13.90 0.53
N GLN A 21 8.82 -13.38 0.67
CA GLN A 21 7.58 -14.14 0.63
C GLN A 21 6.61 -13.58 -0.42
N TYR A 22 6.89 -12.35 -0.88
CA TYR A 22 6.07 -11.62 -1.82
C TYR A 22 6.91 -11.08 -2.97
N VAL A 23 6.30 -11.02 -4.15
CA VAL A 23 6.82 -10.35 -5.34
C VAL A 23 5.90 -9.20 -5.71
N LEU A 24 6.48 -8.03 -5.86
CA LEU A 24 5.85 -6.84 -6.38
C LEU A 24 6.40 -6.57 -7.80
N PRO A 25 5.61 -6.75 -8.88
CA PRO A 25 6.04 -6.39 -10.22
C PRO A 25 6.23 -4.87 -10.31
N CYS A 26 7.39 -4.42 -10.80
CA CYS A 26 7.68 -3.02 -11.05
C CYS A 26 7.71 -2.76 -12.57
N LYS A 27 7.14 -1.64 -13.01
CA LYS A 27 7.28 -1.21 -14.41
C LYS A 27 8.67 -0.60 -14.62
N GLY A 28 9.48 -1.18 -15.50
CA GLY A 28 10.80 -0.66 -15.86
C GLY A 28 11.89 -1.73 -15.86
N ARG A 29 13.16 -1.30 -15.86
CA ARG A 29 14.35 -2.18 -15.99
C ARG A 29 14.58 -3.14 -14.81
N GLY A 30 13.94 -2.93 -13.66
CA GLY A 30 14.06 -3.78 -12.46
C GLY A 30 12.80 -4.60 -12.20
N GLY A 31 12.36 -5.39 -13.19
CA GLY A 31 10.98 -5.87 -13.37
C GLY A 31 10.23 -6.52 -12.18
N LYS A 32 10.88 -6.83 -11.06
CA LYS A 32 10.25 -7.38 -9.84
C LYS A 32 11.03 -6.94 -8.60
N PHE A 33 10.31 -6.67 -7.51
CA PHE A 33 10.86 -6.54 -6.16
C PHE A 33 10.42 -7.72 -5.29
N PHE A 34 11.32 -8.26 -4.51
CA PHE A 34 11.13 -9.35 -3.57
C PHE A 34 11.04 -8.78 -2.15
N LEU A 35 9.92 -9.02 -1.46
CA LEU A 35 9.65 -8.46 -0.14
C LEU A 35 9.35 -9.58 0.87
N CYS A 36 9.89 -9.47 2.08
CA CYS A 36 9.41 -10.26 3.21
C CYS A 36 8.10 -9.68 3.78
N LYS A 37 7.35 -10.46 4.58
CA LYS A 37 6.10 -10.01 5.21
C LYS A 37 6.23 -8.69 5.97
N GLN A 38 7.23 -8.58 6.84
CA GLN A 38 7.41 -7.38 7.67
C GLN A 38 7.64 -6.11 6.84
N CYS A 39 8.39 -6.22 5.73
CA CYS A 39 8.64 -5.10 4.84
C CYS A 39 7.39 -4.76 4.02
N ALA A 40 6.64 -5.76 3.55
CA ALA A 40 5.40 -5.55 2.83
C ALA A 40 4.34 -4.85 3.71
N GLU A 41 4.19 -5.26 4.97
CA GLU A 41 3.29 -4.64 5.95
C GLU A 41 3.63 -3.16 6.18
N LYS A 42 4.91 -2.84 6.43
CA LYS A 42 5.35 -1.44 6.61
C LYS A 42 5.06 -0.55 5.40
N ILE A 43 5.23 -1.09 4.19
CA ILE A 43 4.91 -0.37 2.95
C ILE A 43 3.40 -0.15 2.86
N ALA A 44 2.59 -1.17 3.16
CA ALA A 44 1.14 -1.05 3.17
C ALA A 44 0.66 0.01 4.18
N ASP A 45 1.23 0.01 5.39
CA ASP A 45 0.91 1.00 6.42
C ASP A 45 1.25 2.42 5.98
N ALA A 46 2.42 2.62 5.38
CA ALA A 46 2.83 3.93 4.85
C ALA A 46 1.89 4.42 3.73
N ILE A 47 1.53 3.54 2.80
CA ILE A 47 0.58 3.85 1.72
C ILE A 47 -0.80 4.18 2.31
N ASN A 48 -1.25 3.41 3.31
CA ASN A 48 -2.52 3.64 3.98
C ASN A 48 -2.53 4.95 4.76
N ALA A 49 -1.42 5.32 5.40
CA ALA A 49 -1.28 6.59 6.10
C ALA A 49 -1.38 7.79 5.13
N GLU A 50 -0.82 7.68 3.92
CA GLU A 50 -0.91 8.72 2.90
C GLU A 50 -2.30 8.78 2.24
N ARG A 51 -2.89 7.62 1.94
CA ARG A 51 -4.23 7.53 1.32
C ARG A 51 -5.36 7.90 2.27
N THR A 52 -5.20 7.65 3.56
CA THR A 52 -6.22 7.97 4.54
C THR A 52 -6.14 9.46 4.85
N PRO A 53 -7.21 10.25 4.59
CA PRO A 53 -7.20 11.65 4.92
C PRO A 53 -6.94 11.84 6.42
N LYS A 54 -6.10 12.81 6.77
CA LYS A 54 -5.67 13.10 8.17
C LYS A 54 -6.82 13.15 9.18
N SER A 55 -8.04 13.48 8.74
CA SER A 55 -9.28 13.32 9.52
C SER A 55 -10.35 12.60 8.68
N PRO A 56 -10.50 11.27 8.84
CA PRO A 56 -11.51 10.49 8.13
C PRO A 56 -12.92 11.00 8.40
N LYS A 57 -13.21 11.40 9.65
CA LYS A 57 -14.52 11.95 10.05
C LYS A 57 -14.87 13.24 9.29
N ASN A 58 -13.91 14.15 9.12
CA ASN A 58 -14.14 15.39 8.37
C ASN A 58 -14.32 15.13 6.87
N ALA A 59 -13.58 14.17 6.31
CA ALA A 59 -13.73 13.79 4.92
C ALA A 59 -15.13 13.18 4.65
N ILE A 60 -15.59 12.29 5.52
CA ILE A 60 -16.94 11.70 5.45
C ILE A 60 -18.01 12.78 5.60
N LYS A 61 -17.87 13.67 6.59
CA LYS A 61 -18.82 14.77 6.81
C LYS A 61 -18.95 15.65 5.56
N LYS A 62 -17.83 16.06 4.96
CA LYS A 62 -17.85 16.85 3.70
C LYS A 62 -18.53 16.12 2.54
N MET A 63 -18.33 14.80 2.42
CA MET A 63 -19.02 14.02 1.39
C MET A 63 -20.53 13.94 1.63
N ILE A 64 -20.96 13.81 2.89
CA ILE A 64 -22.38 13.80 3.26
C ILE A 64 -23.01 15.17 3.00
N ASP A 65 -22.37 16.25 3.48
CA ASP A 65 -22.85 17.62 3.32
C ASP A 65 -23.03 17.96 1.83
N LYS A 66 -22.05 17.63 0.98
CA LYS A 66 -22.14 17.81 -0.48
C LYS A 66 -23.29 17.02 -1.10
N LYS A 67 -23.49 15.78 -0.66
CA LYS A 67 -24.54 14.91 -1.20
C LYS A 67 -25.95 15.36 -0.77
N MET A 68 -26.06 16.00 0.40
CA MET A 68 -27.28 16.65 0.84
C MET A 68 -27.56 17.89 -0.02
N GLU A 69 -26.57 18.75 -0.26
CA GLU A 69 -26.73 19.92 -1.15
C GLU A 69 -27.21 19.50 -2.56
N GLU A 70 -26.61 18.47 -3.17
CA GLU A 70 -27.02 17.90 -4.47
C GLU A 70 -28.44 17.29 -4.47
N MET A 71 -29.00 16.94 -3.30
CA MET A 71 -30.36 16.39 -3.18
C MET A 71 -31.44 17.46 -2.99
N TYR A 72 -31.05 18.66 -2.53
CA TYR A 72 -31.97 19.75 -2.22
C TYR A 72 -31.93 20.90 -3.25
N GLU A 73 -31.07 20.82 -4.27
CA GLU A 73 -31.13 21.57 -5.54
C GLU A 73 -31.93 20.81 -6.61
#